data_AF-A0A1F5GBR0-F1
#
_entry.id   AF-A0A1F5GBR0-F1
#
_cell.length_a   1.000
_cell.length_b   1.000
_cell.length_c   1.000
_cell.angle_alpha   90.00
_cell.angle_beta   90.00
_cell.angle_gamma   90.00
#
_symmetry.space_group_name_H-M   'P 1'
#
loop_
_entity.id
_entity.type
_entity.pdbx_description
1 polymer ?
#
loop_
_entity_poly.entity_id
_entity_poly.type
_entity_poly.pdbx_seq_one_letter_code
_entity_poly.pdbx_strand_id
1 'polypeptide(L)'
;MKNRKYRRQKLGIHLTLYEKGELVLDIKKRIKSRVVNLIKAKSFDKAYLRVSYGRGLFNSGLYTSRKGLVHALNAFTEKNLLEEIKDFG
;
A
#
# COMPACT_ATOMS: atom_id res chain seq x y z
N MET A 1 21.95 -16.83 -24.30
CA MET A 1 21.40 -15.77 -23.41
C MET A 1 19.88 -15.84 -23.38
N LYS A 2 19.26 -16.02 -22.21
CA LYS A 2 18.02 -15.33 -21.77
C LYS A 2 17.46 -15.95 -20.48
N ASN A 3 18.25 -15.87 -19.40
CA ASN A 3 17.69 -15.93 -18.04
C ASN A 3 17.06 -14.56 -17.71
N ARG A 4 15.94 -14.21 -18.36
CA ARG A 4 15.07 -13.16 -17.83
C ARG A 4 14.27 -13.78 -16.70
N LYS A 5 14.88 -13.90 -15.51
CA LYS A 5 14.14 -14.04 -14.24
C LYS A 5 13.06 -12.98 -14.29
N TYR A 6 11.80 -13.40 -14.46
CA TYR A 6 10.63 -12.53 -14.32
C TYR A 6 10.79 -11.80 -12.99
N ARG A 7 11.23 -10.53 -13.02
CA ARG A 7 11.27 -9.67 -11.84
C ARG A 7 9.82 -9.47 -11.49
N ARG A 8 9.25 -10.36 -10.65
CA ARG A 8 7.89 -10.23 -10.10
C ARG A 8 7.74 -8.77 -9.71
N GLN A 9 6.82 -8.06 -10.36
CA GLN A 9 6.51 -6.66 -10.03
C GLN A 9 6.30 -6.60 -8.51
N LYS A 10 7.19 -5.89 -7.82
CA LYS A 10 7.24 -5.92 -6.36
C LYS A 10 6.36 -4.79 -5.85
N LEU A 11 5.16 -5.16 -5.42
CA LEU A 11 4.24 -4.25 -4.76
C LEU A 11 4.91 -3.59 -3.55
N GLY A 12 4.79 -2.27 -3.45
CA GLY A 12 5.33 -1.46 -2.36
C GLY A 12 4.22 -0.65 -1.70
N ILE A 13 3.94 -0.92 -0.44
CA ILE A 13 2.94 -0.22 0.37
C ILE A 13 3.67 0.75 1.29
N HIS A 14 3.39 2.02 1.14
CA HIS A 14 3.84 3.08 2.02
C HIS A 14 2.65 3.55 2.85
N LEU A 15 2.79 3.48 4.18
CA LEU A 15 1.80 3.91 5.15
C LEU A 15 2.42 4.98 6.03
N THR A 16 1.75 6.11 6.12
CA THR A 16 2.09 7.20 7.03
C THR A 16 0.87 7.49 7.90
N LEU A 17 1.03 7.49 9.23
CA LEU A 17 -0.03 7.76 10.19
C LEU A 17 0.30 9.00 11.01
N TYR A 18 -0.70 9.81 11.25
CA TYR A 18 -0.63 11.02 12.07
C TYR A 18 -1.65 10.93 13.21
N GLU A 19 -1.23 11.38 14.39
CA GLU A 19 -2.09 11.56 15.54
C GLU A 19 -1.98 12.98 16.09
N LYS A 20 -3.09 13.71 16.19
CA LYS A 20 -3.15 15.12 16.62
C LYS A 20 -2.20 16.03 15.83
N GLY A 21 -2.06 15.76 14.53
CA GLY A 21 -1.13 16.48 13.64
C GLY A 21 0.32 16.00 13.67
N GLU A 22 0.69 15.15 14.63
CA GLU A 22 2.05 14.62 14.77
C GLU A 22 2.24 13.32 14.01
N LEU A 23 3.42 13.11 13.41
CA LEU A 23 3.75 11.87 12.73
C LEU A 23 4.01 10.74 13.73
N VAL A 24 3.19 9.70 13.72
CA VAL A 24 3.32 8.55 14.65
C VAL A 24 3.84 7.27 14.00
N LEU A 25 3.75 7.18 12.67
CA LEU A 25 4.27 6.04 11.92
C LEU A 25 4.59 6.46 10.49
N ASP A 26 5.78 6.13 10.00
CA ASP A 26 6.10 6.19 8.57
C ASP A 26 6.85 4.93 8.14
N ILE A 27 6.21 4.07 7.34
CA ILE A 27 6.76 2.76 6.99
C ILE A 27 6.48 2.36 5.55
N LYS A 28 7.45 1.67 4.95
CA LYS A 28 7.30 0.98 3.67
C LYS A 28 7.38 -0.54 3.85
N LYS A 29 6.37 -1.27 3.41
CA LYS A 29 6.29 -2.74 3.47
C LYS A 29 5.81 -3.30 2.14
N ARG A 30 6.10 -4.58 1.88
CA ARG A 30 5.61 -5.29 0.69
C ARG A 30 4.44 -6.24 1.00
N ILE A 31 4.24 -6.53 2.28
CA ILE A 31 3.30 -7.55 2.74
C ILE A 31 2.10 -6.85 3.36
N LYS A 32 0.94 -7.00 2.70
CA LYS A 32 -0.34 -6.40 3.11
C LYS A 32 -0.71 -6.70 4.56
N SER A 33 -0.61 -7.96 4.99
CA SER A 33 -0.99 -8.37 6.36
C SER A 33 -0.18 -7.63 7.43
N ARG A 34 1.10 -7.35 7.19
CA ARG A 34 1.93 -6.55 8.11
C ARG A 34 1.44 -5.12 8.23
N VAL A 35 0.97 -4.52 7.14
CA VAL A 35 0.40 -3.17 7.14
C VAL A 35 -0.94 -3.14 7.87
N VAL A 36 -1.80 -4.15 7.65
CA VAL A 36 -3.07 -4.28 8.38
C VAL A 36 -2.83 -4.38 9.89
N ASN A 37 -1.84 -5.16 10.32
CA ASN A 37 -1.52 -5.27 11.75
C ASN A 37 -1.07 -3.93 12.34
N LEU A 38 -0.29 -3.13 11.61
CA LEU A 38 0.13 -1.79 12.05
C LEU A 38 -1.04 -0.82 12.15
N ILE A 39 -1.96 -0.84 11.19
CA ILE A 39 -3.20 -0.02 11.20
C ILE A 39 -4.08 -0.35 12.42
N LYS A 40 -4.12 -1.63 12.82
CA LYS A 40 -4.87 -2.09 14.00
C LYS A 40 -4.17 -1.71 15.30
N ALA A 41 -2.85 -1.76 15.34
CA ALA A 41 -2.05 -1.53 16.55
C ALA A 41 -1.85 -0.04 16.91
N LYS A 42 -2.14 0.89 15.99
CA LYS A 42 -1.90 2.32 16.19
C LYS A 42 -3.20 3.13 16.17
N SER A 43 -3.28 4.11 17.06
CA SER A 43 -4.20 5.25 16.98
C SER A 43 -3.73 6.21 15.89
N PHE A 44 -4.67 6.86 15.22
CA PHE A 44 -4.44 7.92 14.24
C PHE A 44 -5.75 8.65 13.94
N ASP A 45 -5.65 9.92 13.58
CA ASP A 45 -6.75 10.76 13.06
C ASP A 45 -6.60 11.01 11.56
N LYS A 46 -5.39 10.88 11.02
CA LYS A 46 -5.12 10.99 9.59
C LYS A 46 -4.09 9.95 9.14
N ALA A 47 -4.32 9.35 7.99
CA ALA A 47 -3.44 8.37 7.38
C ALA A 47 -3.24 8.68 5.91
N TYR A 48 -2.02 8.51 5.42
CA TYR A 48 -1.69 8.47 4.01
C TYR A 48 -1.30 7.06 3.62
N LEU A 49 -1.89 6.56 2.54
CA LEU A 49 -1.56 5.26 1.97
C LEU A 49 -1.12 5.47 0.53
N ARG A 50 -0.01 4.85 0.14
CA ARG A 50 0.41 4.73 -1.25
C ARG A 50 0.81 3.30 -1.56
N VAL A 51 0.26 2.73 -2.63
CA VAL A 51 0.62 1.41 -3.15
C VAL A 51 1.24 1.58 -4.52
N SER A 52 2.51 1.23 -4.65
CA SER A 52 3.26 1.26 -5.90
C SER A 52 3.33 -0.13 -6.51
N TYR A 53 3.03 -0.24 -7.80
CA TYR A 53 3.04 -1.51 -8.55
C TYR A 53 4.35 -1.72 -9.33
N GLY A 54 5.13 -0.66 -9.49
CA GLY A 54 6.35 -0.62 -10.31
C GLY A 54 6.18 0.33 -11.50
N ARG A 55 7.30 0.68 -12.16
CA ARG A 55 7.32 1.54 -13.36
C ARG A 55 6.52 2.85 -13.24
N GLY A 56 6.52 3.48 -12.07
CA GLY A 56 5.84 4.76 -11.84
C GLY A 56 4.33 4.66 -11.58
N LEU A 57 3.72 3.48 -11.67
CA LEU A 57 2.29 3.30 -11.37
C LEU A 57 2.06 3.16 -9.86
N PHE A 58 1.15 3.96 -9.32
CA PHE A 58 0.73 3.87 -7.92
C PHE A 58 -0.70 4.37 -7.72
N ASN A 59 -1.37 3.82 -6.70
CA ASN A 59 -2.57 4.42 -6.11
C ASN A 59 -2.20 5.05 -4.78
N SER A 60 -2.81 6.18 -4.46
CA SER A 60 -2.62 6.84 -3.17
C SER A 60 -3.88 7.54 -2.68
N GLY A 61 -3.99 7.72 -1.37
CA GLY A 61 -5.11 8.45 -0.77
C GLY A 61 -4.84 8.86 0.68
N LEU A 62 -5.65 9.81 1.14
CA LEU A 62 -5.71 10.25 2.53
C LEU A 62 -6.98 9.71 3.17
N TYR A 63 -6.87 9.23 4.41
CA TYR A 63 -7.94 8.56 5.14
C TYR A 63 -8.00 9.04 6.58
N THR A 64 -9.19 9.40 7.05
CA THR A 64 -9.44 9.80 8.45
C THR A 64 -10.12 8.69 9.26
N SER A 65 -10.46 7.56 8.61
CA SER A 65 -11.08 6.42 9.28
C SER A 65 -10.30 5.13 9.03
N ARG A 66 -10.20 4.30 10.07
CA ARG A 66 -9.61 2.96 9.99
C ARG A 66 -10.32 2.08 8.97
N LYS A 67 -11.65 2.13 8.93
CA LYS A 67 -12.45 1.36 7.97
C LYS A 67 -12.12 1.75 6.52
N GLY A 68 -12.08 3.06 6.22
CA GLY A 68 -11.74 3.57 4.89
C GLY A 68 -10.33 3.20 4.46
N LEU A 69 -9.36 3.35 5.36
CA LEU A 69 -7.96 2.99 5.11
C LEU A 69 -7.79 1.50 4.79
N VAL A 70 -8.41 0.61 5.58
CA VAL A 70 -8.34 -0.84 5.35
C VAL A 70 -9.05 -1.22 4.05
N HIS A 71 -10.20 -0.61 3.75
CA HIS A 71 -10.91 -0.84 2.50
C HIS A 71 -10.07 -0.44 1.29
N ALA A 72 -9.46 0.74 1.30
CA ALA A 72 -8.56 1.19 0.24
C ALA A 72 -7.33 0.29 0.10
N LEU A 73 -6.70 -0.11 1.21
CA LEU A 73 -5.60 -1.07 1.18
C LEU A 73 -6.02 -2.39 0.53
N ASN A 74 -7.24 -2.86 0.78
CA ASN A 74 -7.75 -4.06 0.15
C ASN A 74 -7.91 -3.88 -1.36
N ALA A 75 -8.58 -2.81 -1.80
CA ALA A 75 -8.81 -2.50 -3.22
C ALA A 75 -7.49 -2.32 -3.98
N PHE A 76 -6.54 -1.56 -3.42
CA PHE A 76 -5.23 -1.30 -4.05
C PHE A 76 -4.31 -2.53 -4.06
N THR A 77 -4.68 -3.62 -3.41
CA THR A 77 -3.91 -4.86 -3.40
C THR A 77 -4.70 -6.05 -3.90
N GLU A 78 -5.84 -5.81 -4.53
CA GLU A 78 -6.72 -6.84 -5.05
C GLU A 78 -6.09 -7.54 -6.26
N LYS A 79 -6.24 -8.87 -6.32
CA LYS A 79 -5.52 -9.71 -7.28
C LYS A 79 -5.84 -9.35 -8.73
N ASN A 80 -7.09 -9.03 -9.03
CA ASN A 80 -7.54 -8.66 -10.38
C ASN A 80 -6.85 -7.38 -10.87
N LEU A 81 -6.79 -6.35 -10.01
CA LEU A 81 -6.05 -5.12 -10.28
C LEU A 81 -4.56 -5.40 -10.55
N LEU A 82 -3.97 -6.33 -9.81
CA LEU A 82 -2.56 -6.72 -9.97
C LEU A 82 -2.29 -7.59 -11.19
N GLU A 83 -3.31 -8.22 -11.76
CA GLU A 83 -3.23 -8.97 -13.02
C GLU A 83 -3.37 -8.01 -14.21
N GLU A 84 -4.35 -7.11 -14.19
CA GLU A 84 -4.49 -6.06 -15.20
C GLU A 84 -3.21 -5.21 -15.34
N ILE A 85 -2.60 -4.80 -14.22
CA ILE A 85 -1.37 -4.00 -14.24
C ILE A 85 -0.16 -4.75 -14.84
N LYS A 86 -0.15 -6.09 -14.82
CA LYS A 86 0.90 -6.88 -15.47
C LYS A 86 0.75 -6.89 -16.98
N ASP A 87 -0.48 -6.83 -17.49
CA ASP A 87 -0.75 -6.88 -18.92
C ASP A 87 -0.46 -5.53 -19.61
N PHE A 88 -0.46 -4.42 -18.85
CA PHE A 88 -0.11 -3.09 -19.36
C PHE A 88 1.41 -2.79 -19.46
N GLY A 89 2.33 -3.69 -19.06
CA GLY A 89 3.77 -3.38 -19.06
C GLY A 89 4.76 -4.53 -19.17
#